data_AF-A0A2D7RQC0-F1
#
_entry.id   AF-A0A2D7RQC0-F1
#
_cell.length_a   1.000
_cell.length_b   1.000
_cell.length_c   1.000
_cell.angle_alpha   90.00
_cell.angle_beta   90.00
_cell.angle_gamma   90.00
#
_symmetry.space_group_name_H-M   'P 1'
#
loop_
_entity.id
_entity.type
_entity.pdbx_description
1 polymer ?
#
loop_
_entity_poly.entity_id
_entity_poly.type
_entity_poly.pdbx_seq_one_letter_code
_entity_poly.pdbx_strand_id
1 'polypeptide(L)'
;MDETKSKPNSHFIQSFLKDNKKILIIFVIILIIIILSYFLLDYFKQKKNIKISEKYNTVQIQILKNQKIKNKEVLLEIINEKNKFYSPMALNLILEKKIDISKNEIIKLFDIILSISQMSESDKDLFKIKKAMYLSRSSEINEDEILKLLNPIINSDSVWRIKAITFLEKYYITNNEIEKSKEFSNLLKN
;
A
#
# COMPACT_ATOMS: atom_id res chain seq x y z
N MET A 1 -3.33 30.30 49.00
CA MET A 1 -2.32 29.45 48.33
C MET A 1 -2.42 29.83 46.88
N ASP A 2 -1.59 30.78 46.44
CA ASP A 2 -1.68 31.35 45.08
C ASP A 2 -0.30 31.18 44.43
N GLU A 3 -0.23 30.29 43.45
CA GLU A 3 0.99 29.97 42.70
C GLU A 3 1.32 31.14 41.77
N THR A 4 2.24 32.00 42.20
CA THR A 4 2.77 33.07 41.37
C THR A 4 3.62 32.47 40.25
N LYS A 5 3.02 32.29 39.07
CA LYS A 5 3.74 32.05 37.81
C LYS A 5 4.70 33.23 37.57
N SER A 6 5.99 33.04 37.90
CA SER A 6 7.01 34.07 37.66
C SER A 6 7.17 34.28 36.15
N LYS A 7 6.72 35.43 35.65
CA LYS A 7 7.01 35.88 34.29
C LYS A 7 8.53 36.05 34.12
N PRO A 8 9.14 35.56 33.02
CA PRO A 8 10.57 35.76 32.80
C PRO A 8 10.88 37.26 32.68
N ASN A 9 11.79 37.75 33.51
CA ASN A 9 12.23 39.16 33.50
C ASN A 9 12.89 39.49 32.15
N SER A 10 12.46 40.57 31.50
CA SER A 10 12.96 41.01 30.19
C SER A 10 14.48 41.21 30.16
N HIS A 11 15.07 41.60 31.28
CA HIS A 11 16.51 41.77 31.46
C HIS A 11 17.27 40.44 31.29
N PHE A 12 16.71 39.31 31.76
CA PHE A 12 17.31 37.99 31.60
C PHE A 12 17.29 37.52 30.15
N ILE A 13 16.18 37.77 29.44
CA ILE A 13 16.05 37.44 28.01
C ILE A 13 17.06 38.25 27.19
N GLN A 14 17.21 39.55 27.49
CA GLN A 14 18.16 40.42 26.80
C GLN A 14 19.61 40.01 27.04
N SER A 15 20.01 39.67 28.28
CA SER A 15 21.36 39.19 28.58
C SER A 15 21.64 37.85 27.89
N PHE A 16 20.69 36.91 27.96
CA PHE A 16 20.83 35.59 27.33
C PHE A 16 21.01 35.66 25.80
N LEU A 17 20.23 36.51 25.12
CA LEU A 17 20.35 36.74 23.67
C LEU A 17 21.71 37.34 23.28
N LYS A 18 22.25 38.23 24.12
CA LYS A 18 23.52 38.92 23.86
C LYS A 18 24.71 37.98 24.07
N ASP A 19 24.68 37.21 25.14
CA ASP A 19 25.77 36.30 25.53
C ASP A 19 25.86 35.08 24.60
N ASN A 20 24.73 34.62 24.06
CA ASN A 20 24.64 33.41 23.22
C ASN A 20 24.37 33.69 21.73
N LYS A 21 24.57 34.94 21.25
CA LYS A 21 24.20 35.37 19.89
C LYS A 21 24.70 34.45 18.77
N LYS A 22 25.95 33.95 18.86
CA LYS A 22 26.52 33.03 17.85
C LYS A 22 25.80 31.68 17.79
N ILE A 23 25.48 31.10 18.96
CA ILE A 23 24.77 29.84 19.09
C ILE A 23 23.34 29.98 18.54
N LEU A 24 22.68 31.11 18.84
CA LEU A 24 21.34 31.41 18.33
C LEU A 24 21.32 31.54 16.80
N ILE A 25 22.32 32.20 16.20
CA ILE A 25 22.43 32.30 14.74
C ILE A 25 22.59 30.90 14.11
N ILE A 26 23.48 30.07 14.65
CA ILE A 26 23.69 28.69 14.18
C ILE A 26 22.39 27.88 14.30
N PHE A 27 21.70 27.99 15.43
CA PHE A 27 20.42 27.32 15.64
C PHE A 27 19.37 27.72 14.60
N VAL A 28 19.23 29.03 14.32
CA VAL A 28 18.30 29.53 13.29
C VAL A 28 18.67 29.00 11.91
N ILE A 29 19.96 28.97 11.56
CA ILE A 29 20.45 28.42 10.28
C ILE A 29 20.09 26.93 10.16
N ILE A 30 20.32 26.14 11.22
CA ILE A 30 19.96 24.72 11.25
C ILE A 30 18.44 24.55 11.03
N LEU A 31 17.63 25.37 11.69
CA LEU A 31 16.17 25.33 11.57
C LEU A 31 15.72 25.63 10.13
N ILE A 32 16.34 26.62 9.47
CA ILE A 32 16.10 26.93 8.05
C ILE A 32 16.48 25.74 7.14
N ILE A 33 17.63 25.10 7.40
CA ILE A 33 18.09 23.94 6.61
C ILE A 33 17.10 22.77 6.75
N ILE A 34 16.57 22.51 7.94
CA ILE A 34 15.57 21.44 8.16
C ILE A 34 14.30 21.73 7.36
N ILE A 35 13.81 22.97 7.39
CA ILE A 35 12.62 23.38 6.63
C ILE A 35 12.86 23.20 5.12
N LEU A 36 13.98 23.71 4.59
CA LEU A 36 14.33 23.57 3.17
C LEU A 36 14.46 22.10 2.76
N SER A 37 15.07 21.27 3.60
CA SER A 37 15.21 19.83 3.36
C SER A 37 13.85 19.14 3.26
N TYR A 38 12.90 19.49 4.13
CA TYR A 38 11.54 18.97 4.06
C TYR A 38 10.85 19.32 2.73
N PHE A 39 10.92 20.59 2.30
CA PHE A 39 10.33 21.02 1.02
C PHE A 39 10.99 20.34 -0.19
N LEU A 40 12.31 20.18 -0.18
CA LEU A 40 13.03 19.45 -1.23
C LEU A 40 12.57 18.00 -1.32
N LEU A 41 12.46 17.30 -0.19
CA LEU A 41 11.98 15.92 -0.14
C LEU A 41 10.55 15.79 -0.70
N ASP A 42 9.66 16.72 -0.33
CA ASP A 42 8.29 16.74 -0.84
C ASP A 42 8.24 17.00 -2.35
N TYR A 43 9.02 17.96 -2.85
CA TYR A 43 9.13 18.24 -4.28
C TYR A 43 9.58 17.02 -5.09
N PHE A 44 10.63 16.33 -4.64
CA PHE A 44 11.10 15.12 -5.32
C PHE A 44 10.06 13.99 -5.29
N LYS A 45 9.34 13.84 -4.17
CA LYS A 45 8.25 12.86 -4.05
C LYS A 45 7.11 13.16 -5.02
N GLN A 46 6.68 14.42 -5.14
CA GLN A 46 5.66 14.84 -6.10
C GLN A 46 6.10 14.58 -7.54
N LYS A 47 7.33 14.98 -7.89
CA LYS A 47 7.89 14.77 -9.23
C LYS A 47 7.98 13.28 -9.60
N LYS A 48 8.35 12.42 -8.64
CA LYS A 48 8.35 10.97 -8.83
C LYS A 48 6.94 10.44 -9.11
N ASN A 49 5.92 10.91 -8.38
CA ASN A 49 4.53 10.50 -8.59
C ASN A 49 4.00 10.92 -9.97
N ILE A 50 4.32 12.14 -10.43
CA ILE A 50 3.96 12.62 -11.77
C ILE A 50 4.57 11.70 -12.84
N LYS A 51 5.87 11.39 -12.74
CA LYS A 51 6.55 10.52 -13.69
C LYS A 51 5.94 9.12 -13.76
N ILE A 52 5.56 8.54 -12.62
CA ILE A 52 4.91 7.22 -12.58
C ILE A 52 3.50 7.29 -13.18
N SER A 53 2.75 8.36 -12.89
CA SER A 53 1.43 8.62 -13.50
C SER A 53 1.52 8.68 -15.03
N GLU A 54 2.47 9.45 -15.56
CA GLU A 54 2.70 9.60 -17.00
C GLU A 54 3.07 8.25 -17.65
N LYS A 55 3.94 7.46 -17.01
CA LYS A 55 4.26 6.09 -17.47
C LYS A 55 3.00 5.23 -17.53
N TYR A 56 2.21 5.21 -16.46
CA TYR A 56 0.99 4.39 -16.38
C TYR A 56 -0.06 4.80 -17.43
N ASN A 57 -0.32 6.10 -17.56
CA ASN A 57 -1.27 6.63 -18.55
C ASN A 57 -0.82 6.36 -19.98
N THR A 58 0.48 6.48 -20.26
CA THR A 58 1.05 6.16 -21.58
C THR A 58 0.82 4.70 -21.93
N VAL A 59 1.07 3.77 -21.00
CA VAL A 59 0.80 2.34 -21.20
C VAL A 59 -0.67 2.07 -21.44
N GLN A 60 -1.57 2.70 -20.66
CA GLN A 60 -3.01 2.56 -20.89
C GLN A 60 -3.41 2.97 -22.31
N ILE A 61 -2.92 4.12 -22.80
CA ILE A 61 -3.18 4.59 -24.16
C ILE A 61 -2.62 3.61 -25.21
N GLN A 62 -1.42 3.07 -25.00
CA GLN A 62 -0.81 2.10 -25.91
C GLN A 62 -1.58 0.78 -25.98
N ILE A 63 -2.08 0.29 -24.84
CA ILE A 63 -2.96 -0.89 -24.77
C ILE A 63 -4.25 -0.63 -25.57
N LEU A 64 -4.87 0.54 -25.40
CA LEU A 64 -6.09 0.90 -26.15
C LEU A 64 -5.84 0.97 -27.67
N LYS A 65 -4.64 1.37 -28.09
CA LYS A 65 -4.21 1.40 -29.49
C LYS A 65 -3.72 0.04 -30.02
N ASN A 66 -3.86 -1.04 -29.25
CA ASN A 66 -3.42 -2.40 -29.57
C ASN A 66 -1.91 -2.53 -29.86
N GLN A 67 -1.09 -1.63 -29.32
CA GLN A 67 0.37 -1.68 -29.44
C GLN A 67 0.93 -2.61 -28.36
N LYS A 68 0.97 -3.92 -28.62
CA LYS A 68 1.20 -4.95 -27.59
C LYS A 68 2.64 -5.09 -27.08
N ILE A 69 3.66 -4.72 -27.87
CA ILE A 69 5.02 -5.28 -27.70
C ILE A 69 5.86 -4.60 -26.58
N LYS A 70 5.40 -3.50 -25.95
CA LYS A 70 6.18 -2.81 -24.89
C LYS A 70 5.46 -2.63 -23.54
N ASN A 71 4.25 -3.14 -23.39
CA ASN A 71 3.43 -2.81 -22.20
C ASN A 71 3.80 -3.65 -20.97
N LYS A 72 4.25 -4.90 -21.15
CA LYS A 72 4.60 -5.80 -20.04
C LYS A 72 5.73 -5.23 -19.17
N GLU A 73 6.86 -4.90 -19.78
CA GLU A 73 8.05 -4.40 -19.07
C GLU A 73 7.75 -3.11 -18.31
N VAL A 74 7.05 -2.17 -18.93
CA VAL A 74 6.69 -0.90 -18.28
C VAL A 74 5.74 -1.12 -17.09
N LEU A 75 4.79 -2.06 -17.19
CA LEU A 75 3.92 -2.38 -16.04
C LEU A 75 4.70 -3.02 -14.90
N LEU A 76 5.66 -3.90 -15.20
CA LEU A 76 6.55 -4.48 -14.19
C LEU A 76 7.43 -3.40 -13.53
N GLU A 77 7.96 -2.45 -14.29
CA GLU A 77 8.67 -1.29 -13.74
C GLU A 77 7.76 -0.48 -12.79
N ILE A 78 6.53 -0.17 -13.20
CA ILE A 78 5.58 0.59 -12.36
C ILE A 78 5.28 -0.15 -11.06
N ILE A 79 5.17 -1.49 -11.09
CA ILE A 79 4.94 -2.28 -9.87
C ILE A 79 6.15 -2.22 -8.94
N ASN A 80 7.37 -2.34 -9.48
CA ASN A 80 8.61 -2.32 -8.71
C ASN A 80 8.91 -0.95 -8.06
N GLU A 81 8.32 0.14 -8.56
CA GLU A 81 8.39 1.47 -7.93
C GLU A 81 7.63 1.57 -6.60
N LYS A 82 6.77 0.57 -6.27
CA LYS A 82 6.01 0.49 -5.02
C LYS A 82 5.19 1.74 -4.71
N ASN A 83 4.69 2.40 -5.74
CA ASN A 83 3.78 3.53 -5.60
C ASN A 83 2.41 3.03 -5.10
N LYS A 84 1.87 3.66 -4.05
CA LYS A 84 0.62 3.22 -3.39
C LYS A 84 -0.63 3.24 -4.28
N PHE A 85 -0.61 3.93 -5.42
CA PHE A 85 -1.73 3.97 -6.35
C PHE A 85 -1.41 3.22 -7.64
N TYR A 86 -0.32 3.59 -8.31
CA TYR A 86 -0.03 3.10 -9.66
C TYR A 86 0.51 1.67 -9.69
N SER A 87 1.21 1.20 -8.64
CA SER A 87 1.64 -0.20 -8.58
C SER A 87 0.43 -1.16 -8.45
N PRO A 88 -0.52 -0.95 -7.53
CA PRO A 88 -1.78 -1.69 -7.48
C PRO A 88 -2.58 -1.63 -8.79
N MET A 89 -2.68 -0.45 -9.40
CA MET A 89 -3.39 -0.26 -10.66
C MET A 89 -2.73 -1.02 -11.82
N ALA A 90 -1.40 -1.00 -11.91
CA ALA A 90 -0.66 -1.76 -12.91
C ALA A 90 -0.88 -3.28 -12.77
N LEU A 91 -0.91 -3.82 -11.55
CA LEU A 91 -1.25 -5.23 -11.33
C LEU A 91 -2.69 -5.55 -11.78
N ASN A 92 -3.66 -4.70 -11.43
CA ASN A 92 -5.04 -4.91 -11.90
C ASN A 92 -5.12 -4.89 -13.43
N LEU A 93 -4.42 -3.95 -14.08
CA LEU A 93 -4.40 -3.84 -15.54
C LEU A 93 -3.78 -5.08 -16.21
N ILE A 94 -2.70 -5.63 -15.63
CA ILE A 94 -2.11 -6.91 -16.06
C ILE A 94 -3.17 -8.01 -16.07
N LEU A 95 -3.92 -8.15 -14.97
CA LEU A 95 -4.95 -9.17 -14.79
C LEU A 95 -6.13 -8.97 -15.76
N GLU A 96 -6.63 -7.74 -15.86
CA GLU A 96 -7.79 -7.37 -16.70
C GLU A 96 -7.50 -7.55 -18.19
N LYS A 97 -6.31 -7.16 -18.64
CA LYS A 97 -5.90 -7.26 -20.04
C LYS A 97 -5.25 -8.59 -20.38
N LYS A 98 -5.16 -9.51 -19.41
CA LYS A 98 -4.54 -10.83 -19.57
C LYS A 98 -3.15 -10.72 -20.22
N ILE A 99 -2.34 -9.78 -19.72
CA ILE A 99 -0.96 -9.62 -20.19
C ILE A 99 -0.20 -10.92 -19.91
N ASP A 100 0.58 -11.37 -20.90
CA ASP A 100 1.29 -12.65 -20.85
C ASP A 100 2.41 -12.65 -19.79
N ILE A 101 2.03 -13.01 -18.56
CA ILE A 101 2.89 -13.09 -17.38
C ILE A 101 2.64 -14.45 -16.75
N SER A 102 3.71 -15.12 -16.35
CA SER A 102 3.58 -16.44 -15.75
C SER A 102 2.83 -16.35 -14.42
N LYS A 103 2.14 -17.43 -14.07
CA LYS A 103 1.36 -17.50 -12.83
C LYS A 103 2.21 -17.23 -11.57
N ASN A 104 3.42 -17.80 -11.53
CA ASN A 104 4.35 -17.59 -10.42
C ASN A 104 4.85 -16.15 -10.34
N GLU A 105 5.04 -15.48 -11.48
CA GLU A 105 5.36 -14.04 -11.49
C GLU A 105 4.18 -13.21 -10.96
N ILE A 106 2.94 -13.49 -11.36
CA ILE A 106 1.77 -12.76 -10.85
C ILE A 106 1.66 -12.89 -9.33
N ILE A 107 1.91 -14.07 -8.77
CA ILE A 107 1.94 -14.28 -7.31
C ILE A 107 2.99 -13.38 -6.65
N LYS A 108 4.20 -13.29 -7.22
CA LYS A 108 5.25 -12.38 -6.73
C LYS A 108 4.85 -10.91 -6.86
N LEU A 109 4.12 -10.53 -7.91
CA LEU A 109 3.61 -9.16 -8.05
C LEU A 109 2.62 -8.82 -6.93
N PHE A 110 1.75 -9.75 -6.52
CA PHE A 110 0.91 -9.55 -5.33
C PHE A 110 1.73 -9.32 -4.06
N ASP A 111 2.83 -10.06 -3.86
CA ASP A 111 3.71 -9.86 -2.70
C ASP A 111 4.37 -8.47 -2.71
N ILE A 112 4.75 -7.98 -3.90
CA ILE A 112 5.25 -6.61 -4.04
C ILE A 112 4.19 -5.59 -3.62
N ILE A 113 2.94 -5.76 -4.06
CA ILE A 113 1.83 -4.87 -3.67
C ILE A 113 1.59 -4.90 -2.17
N LEU A 114 1.56 -6.09 -1.56
CA LEU A 114 1.36 -6.24 -0.11
C LEU A 114 2.53 -5.66 0.72
N SER A 115 3.72 -5.53 0.12
CA SER A 115 4.89 -4.91 0.76
C SER A 115 4.89 -3.37 0.76
N ILE A 116 3.91 -2.71 0.13
CA ILE A 116 3.85 -1.24 0.05
C ILE A 116 3.49 -0.67 1.43
N SER A 117 4.44 0.03 2.06
CA SER A 117 4.28 0.56 3.42
C SER A 117 3.22 1.64 3.56
N GLN A 118 2.96 2.41 2.50
CA GLN A 118 2.00 3.53 2.49
C GLN A 118 0.56 3.09 2.19
N MET A 119 0.32 1.79 1.97
CA MET A 119 -1.00 1.24 1.66
C MET A 119 -1.79 1.02 2.96
N SER A 120 -3.09 1.35 2.95
CA SER A 120 -3.96 1.13 4.10
C SER A 120 -4.17 -0.37 4.37
N GLU A 121 -4.46 -0.75 5.61
CA GLU A 121 -4.76 -2.16 5.93
C GLU A 121 -6.00 -2.67 5.16
N SER A 122 -7.02 -1.83 4.98
CA SER A 122 -8.17 -2.17 4.13
C SER A 122 -7.75 -2.48 2.69
N ASP A 123 -6.90 -1.66 2.08
CA ASP A 123 -6.41 -1.94 0.73
C ASP A 123 -5.56 -3.23 0.69
N LYS A 124 -4.74 -3.47 1.71
CA LYS A 124 -3.97 -4.73 1.81
C LYS A 124 -4.90 -5.93 1.90
N ASP A 125 -5.96 -5.87 2.69
CA ASP A 125 -6.95 -6.94 2.83
C ASP A 125 -7.65 -7.24 1.50
N LEU A 126 -8.02 -6.20 0.74
CA LEU A 126 -8.52 -6.37 -0.62
C LEU A 126 -7.52 -7.13 -1.51
N PHE A 127 -6.24 -6.77 -1.45
CA PHE A 127 -5.20 -7.43 -2.24
C PHE A 127 -4.88 -8.85 -1.76
N LYS A 128 -4.98 -9.14 -0.46
CA LYS A 128 -4.89 -10.52 0.08
C LYS A 128 -6.04 -11.38 -0.47
N ILE A 129 -7.27 -10.87 -0.50
CA ILE A 129 -8.42 -11.55 -1.11
C ILE A 129 -8.19 -11.80 -2.59
N LYS A 130 -7.74 -10.78 -3.35
CA LYS A 130 -7.44 -10.95 -4.77
C LYS A 130 -6.33 -11.98 -5.01
N LYS A 131 -5.28 -12.00 -4.16
CA LYS A 131 -4.20 -13.00 -4.22
C LYS A 131 -4.76 -14.40 -3.96
N ALA A 132 -5.59 -14.58 -2.92
CA ALA A 132 -6.24 -15.84 -2.61
C ALA A 132 -7.14 -16.34 -3.77
N MET A 133 -7.94 -15.44 -4.37
CA MET A 133 -8.73 -15.74 -5.57
C MET A 133 -7.89 -16.11 -6.79
N TYR A 134 -6.68 -15.58 -6.90
CA TYR A 134 -5.76 -15.93 -7.98
C TYR A 134 -5.13 -17.30 -7.73
N LEU A 135 -4.68 -17.56 -6.49
CA LEU A 135 -4.15 -18.85 -6.05
C LEU A 135 -5.17 -19.98 -6.22
N SER A 136 -6.45 -19.74 -5.95
CA SER A 136 -7.49 -20.78 -6.10
C SER A 136 -7.74 -21.24 -7.53
N ARG A 137 -7.18 -20.57 -8.53
CA ARG A 137 -7.20 -20.98 -9.94
C ARG A 137 -6.02 -21.88 -10.33
N SER A 138 -5.12 -22.13 -9.40
CA SER A 138 -3.96 -23.01 -9.53
C SER A 138 -4.36 -24.47 -9.55
N SER A 139 -3.71 -25.29 -10.38
CA SER A 139 -3.74 -26.76 -10.29
C SER A 139 -3.02 -27.31 -9.05
N GLU A 140 -2.06 -26.54 -8.50
CA GLU A 140 -1.42 -26.84 -7.22
C GLU A 140 -2.31 -26.27 -6.11
N ILE A 141 -2.83 -27.15 -5.25
CA ILE A 141 -3.71 -26.82 -4.13
C ILE A 141 -2.88 -26.11 -3.07
N ASN A 142 -3.15 -24.82 -2.87
CA ASN A 142 -2.54 -23.99 -1.81
C ASN A 142 -3.60 -23.57 -0.78
N GLU A 143 -4.42 -24.52 -0.30
CA GLU A 143 -5.43 -24.26 0.73
C GLU A 143 -4.83 -23.56 1.95
N ASP A 144 -3.70 -24.06 2.45
CA ASP A 144 -2.99 -23.46 3.58
C ASP A 144 -2.56 -22.01 3.31
N GLU A 145 -2.11 -21.70 2.09
CA GLU A 145 -1.72 -20.33 1.73
C GLU A 145 -2.93 -19.40 1.65
N ILE A 146 -4.05 -19.89 1.09
CA ILE A 146 -5.32 -19.16 1.03
C ILE A 146 -5.83 -18.88 2.45
N LEU A 147 -5.86 -19.88 3.32
CA LEU A 147 -6.27 -19.73 4.72
C LEU A 147 -5.34 -18.78 5.47
N LYS A 148 -4.02 -18.89 5.28
CA LYS A 148 -3.04 -17.98 5.89
C LYS A 148 -3.26 -16.52 5.47
N LEU A 149 -3.67 -16.27 4.23
CA LEU A 149 -4.00 -14.92 3.75
C LEU A 149 -5.31 -14.38 4.33
N LEU A 150 -6.32 -15.24 4.50
CA LEU A 150 -7.69 -14.80 4.80
C LEU A 150 -8.08 -14.92 6.27
N ASN A 151 -7.46 -15.81 7.05
CA ASN A 151 -7.72 -15.98 8.48
C ASN A 151 -7.59 -14.67 9.28
N PRO A 152 -6.56 -13.83 9.05
CA PRO A 152 -6.49 -12.52 9.71
C PRO A 152 -7.67 -11.60 9.38
N ILE A 153 -8.24 -11.72 8.18
CA ILE A 153 -9.35 -10.86 7.71
C ILE A 153 -10.67 -11.34 8.32
N ILE A 154 -10.96 -12.65 8.25
CA ILE A 154 -12.25 -13.20 8.72
C ILE A 154 -12.42 -13.10 10.25
N ASN A 155 -11.30 -13.05 10.99
CA ASN A 155 -11.24 -12.93 12.44
C ASN A 155 -11.03 -11.48 12.92
N SER A 156 -11.31 -10.48 12.08
CA SER A 156 -11.16 -9.05 12.39
C SER A 156 -12.40 -8.26 12.00
N ASP A 157 -12.50 -7.00 12.44
CA ASP A 157 -13.54 -6.05 12.02
C ASP A 157 -13.29 -5.43 10.64
N SER A 158 -12.49 -6.08 9.79
CA SER A 158 -12.17 -5.59 8.45
C SER A 158 -13.43 -5.39 7.61
N VAL A 159 -13.49 -4.29 6.85
CA VAL A 159 -14.56 -4.03 5.87
C VAL A 159 -14.66 -5.12 4.80
N TRP A 160 -13.59 -5.92 4.64
CA TRP A 160 -13.53 -7.03 3.70
C TRP A 160 -13.89 -8.40 4.31
N ARG A 161 -14.20 -8.47 5.61
CA ARG A 161 -14.54 -9.70 6.35
C ARG A 161 -15.56 -10.55 5.60
N ILE A 162 -16.72 -9.97 5.30
CA ILE A 162 -17.82 -10.68 4.61
C ILE A 162 -17.35 -11.22 3.26
N LYS A 163 -16.60 -10.42 2.49
CA LYS A 163 -16.11 -10.83 1.17
C LYS A 163 -15.13 -11.99 1.26
N ALA A 164 -14.24 -12.00 2.27
CA ALA A 164 -13.30 -13.09 2.51
C ALA A 164 -14.03 -14.38 2.91
N ILE A 165 -15.00 -14.30 3.82
CA ILE A 165 -15.81 -15.46 4.24
C ILE A 165 -16.59 -16.04 3.07
N THR A 166 -17.30 -15.21 2.30
CA THR A 166 -18.04 -15.66 1.11
C THR A 166 -17.13 -16.27 0.05
N PHE A 167 -15.89 -15.78 -0.08
CA PHE A 167 -14.92 -16.40 -0.98
C PHE A 167 -14.52 -17.81 -0.50
N LEU A 168 -14.19 -17.99 0.79
CA LEU A 168 -13.83 -19.28 1.35
C LEU A 168 -14.98 -20.29 1.25
N GLU A 169 -16.21 -19.88 1.59
CA GLU A 169 -17.41 -20.69 1.39
C GLU A 169 -17.51 -21.21 -0.05
N LYS A 170 -17.44 -20.31 -1.04
CA LYS A 170 -17.50 -20.68 -2.47
C LYS A 170 -16.33 -21.55 -2.92
N TYR A 171 -15.14 -21.30 -2.39
CA TYR A 171 -13.95 -22.09 -2.67
C TYR A 171 -14.16 -23.55 -2.24
N TYR A 172 -14.63 -23.79 -1.01
CA TYR A 172 -14.89 -25.13 -0.50
C TYR A 172 -16.06 -25.83 -1.22
N ILE A 173 -17.12 -25.10 -1.59
CA ILE A 173 -18.19 -25.66 -2.43
C ILE A 173 -17.64 -26.15 -3.77
N THR A 174 -16.80 -25.35 -4.43
CA THR A 174 -16.22 -25.69 -5.74
C THR A 174 -15.31 -26.92 -5.67
N ASN A 175 -14.72 -27.18 -4.50
CA ASN A 175 -13.86 -28.34 -4.24
C ASN A 175 -14.62 -29.55 -3.65
N ASN A 176 -15.95 -29.52 -3.61
CA ASN A 176 -16.81 -30.55 -3.01
C ASN A 176 -16.60 -30.78 -1.49
N GLU A 177 -16.01 -29.81 -0.78
CA GLU A 177 -15.77 -29.87 0.68
C GLU A 177 -16.92 -29.20 1.44
N ILE A 178 -18.11 -29.79 1.37
CA ILE A 178 -19.36 -29.18 1.85
C ILE A 178 -19.37 -28.89 3.35
N GLU A 179 -18.76 -29.76 4.18
CA GLU A 179 -18.70 -29.52 5.63
C GLU A 179 -17.87 -28.29 5.97
N LYS A 180 -16.68 -28.13 5.37
CA LYS A 180 -15.86 -26.91 5.54
C LYS A 180 -16.60 -25.67 5.07
N SER A 181 -17.32 -25.76 3.95
CA SER A 181 -18.15 -24.62 3.49
C SER A 181 -19.17 -24.18 4.54
N LYS A 182 -19.84 -25.11 5.23
CA LYS A 182 -20.85 -24.77 6.25
C LYS A 182 -20.25 -24.01 7.42
N GLU A 183 -19.00 -24.30 7.79
CA GLU A 183 -18.29 -23.57 8.85
C GLU A 183 -18.21 -22.07 8.52
N PHE A 184 -17.83 -21.73 7.28
CA PHE A 184 -17.79 -20.34 6.82
C PHE A 184 -19.17 -19.71 6.67
N SER A 185 -20.18 -20.46 6.21
CA SER A 185 -21.57 -19.97 6.15
C SER A 185 -22.09 -19.56 7.54
N ASN A 186 -21.69 -20.27 8.59
CA ASN A 186 -22.10 -19.94 9.97
C ASN A 186 -21.46 -18.63 10.46
N LEU A 187 -20.24 -18.30 10.02
CA LEU A 187 -19.60 -17.02 10.35
C LEU A 187 -20.31 -15.79 9.74
N LEU A 188 -21.17 -15.98 8.74
CA LEU A 188 -22.00 -14.94 8.12
C LEU A 188 -23.34 -14.73 8.81
N LYS A 189 -23.80 -15.72 9.59
CA LYS A 189 -25.07 -15.67 10.32
C LYS A 189 -24.94 -14.99 11.69
N ASN A 190 -23.71 -14.87 12.17
CA ASN A 190 -23.32 -14.20 13.40
C ASN A 190 -22.74 -12.82 13.08
#